data_AF-A0A1I7GQP5-F1
#
_entry.id   AF-A0A1I7GQP5-F1
#
_cell.length_a   1.000
_cell.length_b   1.000
_cell.length_c   1.000
_cell.angle_alpha   90.00
_cell.angle_beta   90.00
_cell.angle_gamma   90.00
#
_symmetry.space_group_name_H-M   'P 1'
#
loop_
_entity.id
_entity.type
_entity.pdbx_description
1 polymer ?
#
loop_
_entity_poly.entity_id
_entity_poly.type
_entity_poly.pdbx_seq_one_letter_code
_entity_poly.pdbx_strand_id
1 'polypeptide(L)'
;MKFAAIPMGILLGGALSEYLFEPFVNSGTEVSSMIVRLLGNTDGTGMAIMFLCTGITGFASCMLLSRSKQVKELSMPAEQDETQAA
;
A
#
# COMPACT_ATOMS: atom_id res chain seq x y z
N MET A 1 3.54 -29.12 -0.87
CA MET A 1 2.74 -28.25 -1.77
C MET A 1 2.02 -27.09 -1.08
N LYS A 2 2.12 -26.89 0.25
CA LYS A 2 1.37 -25.85 1.00
C LYS A 2 1.98 -24.44 1.03
N PHE A 3 3.20 -24.24 0.51
CA PHE A 3 3.90 -22.96 0.58
C PHE A 3 4.04 -22.25 -0.77
N ALA A 4 3.59 -22.85 -1.87
CA ALA A 4 3.68 -22.22 -3.20
C ALA A 4 2.56 -21.20 -3.45
N ALA A 5 1.42 -21.33 -2.77
CA ALA A 5 0.27 -20.44 -2.96
C ALA A 5 0.53 -19.00 -2.47
N ILE A 6 1.35 -18.84 -1.42
CA ILE A 6 1.71 -17.53 -0.86
C ILE A 6 2.56 -16.72 -1.86
N PRO A 7 3.74 -17.21 -2.34
CA PRO A 7 4.52 -16.48 -3.32
C PRO A 7 3.78 -16.39 -4.66
N MET A 8 3.04 -17.42 -5.08
CA MET A 8 2.22 -17.35 -6.29
C MET A 8 1.15 -16.26 -6.20
N GLY A 9 0.50 -16.10 -5.05
CA GLY A 9 -0.50 -15.06 -4.82
C GLY A 9 0.08 -13.65 -4.85
N ILE A 10 1.29 -13.45 -4.29
CA ILE A 10 2.00 -12.16 -4.37
C ILE A 10 2.41 -11.86 -5.82
N LEU A 11 2.90 -12.85 -6.55
CA LEU A 11 3.31 -12.72 -7.95
C LEU A 11 2.11 -12.40 -8.86
N LEU A 12 0.99 -13.10 -8.67
CA LEU A 12 -0.27 -12.81 -9.37
C LEU A 12 -0.84 -11.45 -8.98
N GLY A 13 -0.82 -11.09 -7.69
CA GLY A 13 -1.34 -9.82 -7.22
C GLY A 13 -0.58 -8.62 -7.80
N GLY A 14 0.75 -8.70 -7.85
CA GLY A 14 1.59 -7.69 -8.49
C GLY A 14 1.34 -7.59 -10.00
N ALA A 15 1.30 -8.72 -10.70
CA ALA A 15 1.07 -8.73 -12.15
C ALA A 15 -0.33 -8.26 -12.54
N LEU A 16 -1.36 -8.64 -11.77
CA LEU A 16 -2.74 -8.23 -12.02
C LEU A 16 -2.93 -6.74 -11.74
N SER A 17 -2.22 -6.20 -10.75
CA SER A 17 -2.14 -4.77 -10.48
C SER A 17 -1.54 -4.03 -11.67
N GLU A 18 -0.34 -4.41 -12.14
CA GLU A 18 0.29 -3.78 -13.31
C GLU A 18 -0.67 -3.73 -14.51
N TYR A 19 -1.35 -4.86 -14.79
CA TYR A 19 -2.33 -4.97 -15.90
C TYR A 19 -3.59 -4.11 -15.75
N LEU A 20 -4.04 -3.83 -14.52
CA LEU A 20 -5.20 -2.97 -14.26
C LEU A 20 -4.82 -1.49 -14.18
N PHE A 21 -3.62 -1.17 -13.71
CA PHE A 21 -3.16 0.20 -13.53
C PHE A 21 -2.58 0.80 -14.81
N GLU A 22 -1.97 0.01 -15.71
CA GLU A 22 -1.55 0.49 -17.03
C GLU A 22 -2.68 1.15 -17.86
N PRO A 23 -3.87 0.54 -18.05
CA PRO A 23 -4.96 1.19 -18.77
C PRO A 23 -5.54 2.39 -17.99
N PHE A 24 -5.43 2.39 -16.66
CA PHE A 24 -5.87 3.50 -15.81
C PHE A 24 -4.95 4.71 -15.91
N VAL A 25 -3.63 4.47 -15.98
CA VAL A 25 -2.60 5.47 -16.28
C VAL A 25 -2.73 5.91 -17.74
N ASN A 26 -2.92 5.00 -18.69
CA ASN A 26 -3.02 5.38 -20.10
C ASN A 26 -4.37 6.02 -20.50
N SER A 27 -5.35 6.05 -19.59
CA SER A 27 -6.66 6.71 -19.82
C SER A 27 -6.58 8.23 -19.97
N GLY A 28 -5.38 8.84 -19.86
CA GLY A 28 -5.16 10.25 -20.23
C GLY A 28 -5.82 11.27 -19.30
N THR A 29 -6.20 10.87 -18.09
CA THR A 29 -6.76 11.77 -17.09
C THR A 29 -5.66 12.66 -16.50
N GLU A 30 -6.03 13.87 -16.04
CA GLU A 30 -5.11 14.82 -15.38
C GLU A 30 -4.33 14.16 -14.22
N VAL A 31 -5.01 13.26 -13.50
CA VAL A 31 -4.44 12.50 -12.38
C VAL A 31 -3.33 11.56 -12.84
N SER A 32 -3.52 10.91 -14.00
CA SER A 32 -2.48 10.08 -14.61
C SER A 32 -1.25 10.93 -14.98
N SER A 33 -1.44 12.10 -15.58
CA SER A 33 -0.31 12.97 -15.93
C SER A 33 0.51 13.36 -14.69
N MET A 34 -0.15 13.59 -13.55
CA MET A 34 0.52 13.85 -12.28
C MET A 34 1.26 12.61 -11.75
N ILE A 35 0.63 11.43 -11.80
CA ILE A 35 1.23 10.16 -11.35
C ILE A 35 2.43 9.79 -12.23
N VAL A 36 2.31 9.90 -13.54
CA VAL A 36 3.40 9.67 -14.50
C VAL A 36 4.55 10.65 -14.30
N ARG A 37 4.29 11.89 -13.89
CA ARG A 37 5.35 12.84 -13.52
C ARG A 37 6.03 12.50 -12.20
N LEU A 38 5.31 11.93 -11.22
CA LEU A 38 5.90 11.53 -9.94
C LEU A 38 6.64 10.18 -10.02
N LEU A 39 6.06 9.18 -10.69
CA LEU A 39 6.55 7.79 -10.74
C LEU A 39 7.35 7.49 -12.01
N GLY A 40 7.18 8.28 -13.08
CA GLY A 40 7.70 7.99 -14.41
C GLY A 40 6.70 7.20 -15.28
N ASN A 41 6.89 7.28 -16.61
CA ASN A 41 6.18 6.46 -17.60
C ASN A 41 7.06 5.26 -17.96
N THR A 42 7.20 4.30 -17.05
CA THR A 42 8.05 3.12 -17.24
C THR A 42 7.22 1.87 -16.97
N ASP A 43 7.65 0.70 -17.46
CA ASP A 43 6.94 -0.59 -17.36
C ASP A 43 6.74 -1.12 -15.91
N GLY A 44 6.90 -0.28 -14.87
CA GLY A 44 6.65 -0.59 -13.46
C GLY A 44 5.83 0.46 -12.72
N THR A 45 5.12 1.35 -13.43
CA THR A 45 4.31 2.41 -12.84
C THR A 45 3.17 1.86 -11.97
N GLY A 46 2.52 0.76 -12.36
CA GLY A 46 1.46 0.11 -11.59
C GLY A 46 1.95 -0.46 -10.25
N MET A 47 3.13 -1.10 -10.21
CA MET A 47 3.76 -1.50 -8.95
C MET A 47 4.13 -0.29 -8.08
N ALA A 48 4.64 0.79 -8.67
CA ALA A 48 5.00 2.00 -7.94
C ALA A 48 3.76 2.72 -7.33
N ILE A 49 2.59 2.65 -7.98
CA ILE A 49 1.33 3.19 -7.43
C ILE A 49 0.95 2.47 -6.13
N MET A 50 1.09 1.15 -6.07
CA MET A 50 0.80 0.40 -4.84
C MET A 50 1.70 0.80 -3.68
N PHE A 51 2.99 1.05 -3.94
CA PHE A 51 3.92 1.60 -2.93
C PHE A 51 3.51 3.01 -2.50
N LEU A 52 3.10 3.87 -3.43
CA LEU A 52 2.66 5.23 -3.11
C LEU A 52 1.39 5.21 -2.24
N CYS A 53 0.38 4.41 -2.59
CA CYS A 53 -0.85 4.28 -1.81
C CYS A 53 -0.58 3.70 -0.41
N THR A 54 0.28 2.69 -0.32
CA THR A 54 0.69 2.09 0.96
C THR A 54 1.47 3.11 1.82
N GLY A 55 2.35 3.88 1.19
CA GLY A 55 3.10 4.96 1.84
C GLY A 55 2.20 6.07 2.36
N ILE A 56 1.23 6.53 1.56
CA ILE A 56 0.23 7.53 1.99
C ILE A 56 -0.63 6.97 3.12
N THR A 57 -1.06 5.71 3.03
CA THR A 57 -1.87 5.07 4.08
C THR A 57 -1.07 4.92 5.37
N GLY A 58 0.20 4.50 5.28
CA GLY A 58 1.11 4.39 6.43
C GLY A 58 1.42 5.75 7.04
N PHE A 59 1.64 6.77 6.21
CA PHE A 59 1.85 8.14 6.66
C PHE A 59 0.59 8.72 7.31
N ALA A 60 -0.58 8.53 6.71
CA ALA A 60 -1.87 8.94 7.26
C ALA A 60 -2.15 8.21 8.57
N SER A 61 -1.89 6.91 8.64
CA SER A 61 -1.99 6.13 9.88
C SER A 61 -1.05 6.68 10.94
N CYS A 62 0.22 6.91 10.62
CA CYS A 62 1.18 7.51 11.54
C CYS A 62 0.77 8.91 11.99
N MET A 63 0.22 9.73 11.08
CA MET A 63 -0.27 11.07 11.36
C MET A 63 -1.55 11.04 12.21
N LEU A 64 -2.44 10.07 11.99
CA LEU A 64 -3.64 9.84 12.80
C LEU A 64 -3.25 9.37 14.21
N LEU A 65 -2.32 8.40 14.32
CA LEU A 65 -1.75 7.94 15.59
C LEU A 65 -0.98 9.05 16.33
N SER A 66 -0.30 9.92 15.59
CA SER A 66 0.43 11.05 16.17
C SER A 66 -0.51 12.18 16.57
N ARG A 67 -1.61 12.41 15.82
CA ARG A 67 -2.69 13.31 16.23
C ARG A 67 -3.47 12.75 17.42
N SER A 68 -3.50 11.43 17.60
CA SER A 68 -4.01 10.80 18.83
C SER A 68 -2.96 10.61 19.93
N LYS A 69 -1.69 11.04 19.77
CA LYS A 69 -0.79 11.23 20.95
C LYS A 69 -1.29 12.33 21.88
N GLN A 70 -2.21 13.19 21.42
CA GLN A 70 -2.94 14.12 22.29
C GLN A 70 -3.97 13.43 23.21
N VAL A 71 -4.23 12.11 23.05
CA VAL A 71 -5.02 11.30 24.01
C VAL A 71 -4.16 10.33 24.84
N LYS A 72 -2.84 10.44 24.80
CA LYS A 72 -1.91 9.61 25.62
C LYS A 72 -1.97 9.93 27.12
N GLU A 73 -2.80 10.89 27.51
CA GLU A 73 -3.08 11.30 28.88
C GLU A 73 -4.29 10.57 29.50
N LEU A 74 -4.78 9.41 28.98
CA LEU A 74 -5.93 8.75 29.64
C LEU A 74 -6.09 7.21 29.61
N SER A 75 -5.16 6.35 29.14
CA SER A 75 -5.35 4.88 29.32
C SER A 75 -4.10 4.00 29.13
N MET A 76 -3.60 3.44 30.25
CA MET A 76 -3.18 2.03 30.38
C MET A 76 -4.33 1.09 29.91
N PRO A 77 -4.16 -0.23 29.70
CA PRO A 77 -3.12 -1.08 29.10
C PRO A 77 -3.63 -1.79 27.82
N ALA A 78 -2.76 -2.09 26.86
CA ALA A 78 -2.96 -3.16 25.86
C ALA A 78 -1.60 -3.49 25.24
N GLU A 79 -0.86 -4.32 25.97
CA GLU A 79 0.18 -5.17 25.43
C GLU A 79 -0.39 -6.00 24.26
N GLN A 80 0.28 -5.86 23.12
CA GLN A 80 0.63 -6.87 22.11
C GLN A 80 -0.31 -8.06 21.82
N ASP A 81 -0.52 -8.27 20.51
CA ASP A 81 -0.41 -9.55 19.80
C ASP A 81 -1.01 -10.79 20.48
N GLU A 82 -2.10 -11.33 19.93
CA GLU A 82 -2.36 -12.78 19.92
C GLU A 82 -3.09 -13.09 18.60
N THR A 83 -2.58 -13.89 17.66
CA THR A 83 -1.98 -15.21 17.86
C THR A 83 -1.11 -15.59 16.65
N GLN A 84 0.21 -15.72 16.85
CA GLN A 84 0.90 -16.94 16.40
C GLN A 84 1.37 -17.70 17.65
N ALA A 85 0.44 -18.48 18.21
CA ALA A 85 0.69 -19.48 19.22
C ALA A 85 1.50 -20.64 18.64
N ALA A 86 2.65 -20.92 19.24
CA ALA A 86 3.20 -22.25 19.54
C ALA A 86 4.42 -22.12 20.45
#